data_AF-A0A8T4RSL6-F1
#
_entry.id   AF-A0A8T4RSL6-F1
#
_cell.length_a   1.000
_cell.length_b   1.000
_cell.length_c   1.000
_cell.angle_alpha   90.00
_cell.angle_beta   90.00
_cell.angle_gamma   90.00
#
_symmetry.space_group_name_H-M   'P 1'
#
loop_
_entity.id
_entity.type
_entity.pdbx_description
1 polymer ?
#
loop_
_entity_poly.entity_id
_entity_poly.type
_entity_poly.pdbx_seq_one_letter_code
_entity_poly.pdbx_strand_id
1 'polypeptide(L)'
;MEENQELLERKDFRVIPKRKLSEAEKQIISLRIEKMKIEREKSLLILGGSIILFFAFLIVSIVGLLNDLITRNQLNIMVLVGLVALIIGIIPYLKFVMKEEKSLEKFLDELTS
;
A
#
# COMPACT_ATOMS: atom_id res chain seq x y z
N MET A 1 -5.05 5.89 -27.02
CA MET A 1 -5.09 5.57 -25.58
C MET A 1 -3.87 4.77 -25.11
N GLU A 2 -3.08 4.19 -26.01
CA GLU A 2 -1.86 3.42 -25.68
C GLU A 2 -0.62 4.31 -25.41
N GLU A 3 -0.57 5.52 -25.97
CA GLU A 3 0.58 6.44 -25.84
C GLU A 3 0.82 6.98 -24.41
N ASN A 4 -0.22 6.99 -23.56
CA ASN A 4 -0.10 7.43 -22.16
C ASN A 4 0.40 6.32 -21.22
N GLN A 5 0.45 5.06 -21.66
CA GLN A 5 0.96 3.95 -20.86
C GLN A 5 2.48 3.81 -20.97
N GLU A 6 3.08 4.15 -22.11
CA GLU A 6 4.55 4.11 -22.30
C GLU A 6 5.30 5.22 -21.55
N LEU A 7 4.66 6.36 -21.27
CA LEU A 7 5.27 7.45 -20.48
C LEU A 7 5.44 7.12 -18.99
N LEU A 8 4.71 6.12 -18.47
CA LEU A 8 4.80 5.68 -17.08
C LEU A 8 5.93 4.67 -16.83
N GLU A 9 6.44 3.99 -17.88
CA GLU A 9 7.51 2.99 -17.75
C GLU A 9 8.94 3.55 -17.87
N ARG A 10 9.11 4.81 -18.32
CA ARG A 10 10.44 5.43 -18.54
C ARG A 10 10.89 6.44 -17.48
N LYS A 11 10.41 6.37 -16.24
CA LYS A 11 11.08 7.10 -15.15
C LYS A 11 12.24 6.25 -14.63
N ASP A 12 13.38 6.37 -15.30
CA ASP A 12 14.66 5.80 -14.87
C ASP A 12 14.99 6.32 -13.46
N PHE A 13 14.68 5.55 -12.42
CA PHE A 13 15.02 5.84 -11.02
C PHE A 13 16.54 5.77 -10.71
N ARG A 14 17.38 5.84 -11.75
CA ARG A 14 18.85 5.76 -11.66
C ARG A 14 19.53 7.11 -11.82
N VAL A 15 18.84 8.22 -11.58
CA VAL A 15 19.48 9.54 -11.55
C VAL A 15 20.24 9.68 -10.23
N ILE A 16 21.49 9.25 -10.23
CA ILE A 16 22.42 9.46 -9.11
C ILE A 16 22.84 10.94 -9.17
N PRO A 17 22.71 11.71 -8.08
CA PRO A 17 23.15 13.10 -8.07
C PRO A 17 24.63 13.19 -8.45
N LYS A 18 24.94 14.02 -9.45
CA LYS A 18 26.31 14.20 -9.95
C LYS A 18 27.22 14.96 -8.97
N ARG A 19 26.64 15.60 -7.93
CA ARG A 19 27.37 16.35 -6.90
C ARG A 19 27.86 15.45 -5.75
N LYS A 20 29.01 15.79 -5.16
CA LYS A 20 29.47 15.14 -3.92
C LYS A 20 28.56 15.59 -2.77
N LEU A 21 27.78 14.65 -2.22
CA LEU A 21 26.95 14.86 -1.04
C LEU A 21 27.82 15.01 0.21
N SER A 22 27.47 15.99 1.06
CA SER A 22 28.00 16.13 2.41
C SER A 22 27.61 14.92 3.27
N GLU A 23 28.42 14.59 4.28
CA GLU A 23 28.14 13.50 5.22
C GLU A 23 26.79 13.70 5.94
N ALA A 24 26.41 14.94 6.24
CA ALA A 24 25.10 15.26 6.81
C ALA A 24 23.94 14.97 5.84
N GLU A 25 24.10 15.27 4.55
CA GLU A 25 23.07 14.99 3.53
C GLU A 25 22.88 13.48 3.35
N LYS A 26 23.96 12.69 3.38
CA LYS A 26 23.89 11.22 3.32
C LYS A 26 23.10 10.65 4.50
N GLN A 27 23.33 11.16 5.71
CA GLN A 27 22.59 10.74 6.91
C GLN A 27 21.11 11.11 6.84
N ILE A 28 20.77 12.29 6.31
CA ILE A 28 19.38 12.70 6.11
C ILE A 28 18.70 11.78 5.10
N ILE A 29 19.39 11.44 3.99
CA ILE A 29 18.90 10.50 2.99
C ILE A 29 18.63 9.13 3.62
N SER A 30 19.59 8.58 4.38
CA SER A 30 19.44 7.25 4.99
C SER A 30 18.28 7.21 5.97
N LEU A 31 18.14 8.22 6.83
CA LEU A 31 17.02 8.33 7.78
C LEU A 31 15.67 8.41 7.06
N ARG A 32 15.61 9.14 5.94
CA ARG A 32 14.37 9.27 5.16
C ARG A 32 13.99 7.95 4.50
N ILE A 33 14.96 7.23 3.93
CA ILE A 33 14.75 5.89 3.35
C ILE A 33 14.25 4.92 4.43
N GLU A 34 14.86 4.92 5.61
CA GLU A 34 14.45 4.05 6.71
C GLU A 34 13.04 4.37 7.19
N LYS A 35 12.69 5.66 7.34
CA LYS A 35 11.33 6.08 7.66
C LYS A 35 10.31 5.60 6.62
N MET A 36 10.63 5.69 5.33
CA MET A 36 9.75 5.20 4.26
C MET A 36 9.57 3.67 4.33
N LYS A 37 10.63 2.92 4.61
CA LYS A 37 10.54 1.46 4.82
C LYS A 37 9.58 1.11 5.96
N ILE A 38 9.70 1.78 7.11
CA ILE A 38 8.85 1.54 8.28
C ILE A 38 7.37 1.82 7.96
N GLU A 39 7.07 2.92 7.29
CA GLU A 39 5.69 3.28 6.91
C GLU A 39 5.10 2.28 5.89
N ARG A 40 5.94 1.75 4.97
CA ARG A 40 5.55 0.70 4.04
C ARG A 40 5.21 -0.58 4.78
N GLU A 41 6.07 -1.03 5.69
CA GLU A 41 5.86 -2.24 6.50
C GLU A 41 4.58 -2.14 7.34
N LYS A 42 4.35 -0.99 7.98
CA LYS A 42 3.12 -0.73 8.72
C LYS A 42 1.87 -0.83 7.83
N SER A 43 1.93 -0.27 6.62
CA SER A 43 0.82 -0.32 5.67
C SER A 43 0.56 -1.75 5.17
N LEU A 44 1.62 -2.53 4.96
CA LEU A 44 1.52 -3.95 4.61
C LEU A 44 0.91 -4.78 5.74
N LEU A 45 1.23 -4.49 7.00
CA LEU A 45 0.63 -5.16 8.16
C LEU A 45 -0.88 -4.91 8.23
N ILE A 46 -1.32 -3.67 8.00
CA ILE A 46 -2.75 -3.32 7.97
C ILE A 46 -3.46 -4.05 6.83
N LEU A 47 -2.86 -4.06 5.63
CA LEU A 47 -3.39 -4.79 4.48
C LEU A 47 -3.49 -6.29 4.77
N GLY A 48 -2.42 -6.90 5.29
CA GLY A 48 -2.40 -8.31 5.67
C GLY A 48 -3.47 -8.66 6.70
N GLY A 49 -3.62 -7.85 7.75
CA GLY A 49 -4.67 -8.02 8.76
C GLY A 49 -6.08 -7.95 8.18
N SER A 50 -6.32 -7.01 7.25
CA SER A 50 -7.63 -6.90 6.58
C SER A 50 -7.96 -8.09 5.68
N ILE A 51 -6.97 -8.67 5.00
CA ILE A 51 -7.11 -9.87 4.17
C ILE A 51 -7.44 -11.08 5.06
N ILE A 52 -6.71 -11.26 6.16
CA ILE A 52 -6.96 -12.35 7.11
C ILE A 52 -8.38 -12.23 7.67
N LEU A 53 -8.79 -11.02 8.06
CA LEU A 53 -10.13 -10.77 8.59
C LEU A 53 -11.23 -11.09 7.56
N PHE A 54 -11.02 -10.70 6.29
CA PHE A 54 -11.94 -11.06 5.20
C PHE A 54 -12.09 -12.57 5.05
N PHE A 55 -10.98 -13.32 5.04
CA PHE A 55 -11.02 -14.78 4.96
C PHE A 55 -11.69 -15.40 6.19
N ALA A 56 -11.45 -14.86 7.39
CA ALA A 56 -12.13 -15.33 8.60
C ALA A 56 -13.65 -15.18 8.48
N PHE A 57 -14.14 -14.01 8.07
CA PHE A 57 -15.57 -13.78 7.83
C PHE A 57 -16.13 -14.72 6.76
N LEU A 58 -15.38 -14.95 5.68
CA LEU A 58 -15.80 -15.85 4.60
C LEU A 58 -15.92 -17.30 5.08
N ILE A 59 -14.95 -17.80 5.85
CA ILE A 59 -14.98 -19.16 6.40
C ILE A 59 -16.14 -19.30 7.38
N VAL A 60 -16.30 -18.39 8.34
CA VAL A 60 -17.41 -18.43 9.31
C VAL A 60 -18.77 -18.36 8.60
N SER A 61 -18.88 -17.54 7.55
CA SER A 61 -20.07 -17.41 6.73
C SER A 61 -20.43 -18.73 6.02
N ILE A 62 -19.45 -19.38 5.38
CA ILE A 62 -19.68 -20.65 4.70
C ILE A 62 -20.05 -21.75 5.70
N VAL A 63 -19.27 -21.89 6.78
CA VAL A 63 -19.52 -22.92 7.80
C VAL A 63 -20.87 -22.70 8.49
N GLY A 64 -21.23 -21.46 8.80
CA GLY A 64 -22.51 -21.11 9.39
C GLY A 64 -23.68 -21.46 8.47
N LEU A 65 -23.53 -21.22 7.17
CA LEU A 65 -24.57 -21.55 6.18
C LEU A 65 -24.74 -23.07 6.03
N LEU A 66 -23.65 -23.83 6.00
CA LEU A 66 -23.69 -25.29 5.84
C LEU A 66 -24.34 -26.01 7.03
N ASN A 67 -24.26 -25.42 8.22
CA ASN A 67 -24.87 -25.97 9.44
C ASN A 67 -26.26 -25.39 9.74
N ASP A 68 -26.85 -24.62 8.81
CA ASP A 68 -28.12 -23.89 9.01
C ASP A 68 -28.12 -22.98 10.26
N LEU A 69 -26.94 -22.56 10.73
CA LEU A 69 -26.77 -21.68 11.89
C LEU A 69 -27.05 -20.22 11.55
N ILE A 70 -26.92 -19.86 10.27
CA ILE A 70 -27.17 -18.50 9.77
C ILE A 70 -28.09 -18.52 8.56
N THR A 71 -28.95 -17.51 8.49
CA THR A 71 -29.85 -17.30 7.34
C THR A 71 -29.11 -16.66 6.17
N ARG A 72 -29.65 -16.79 4.95
CA ARG A 72 -29.11 -16.15 3.74
C ARG A 72 -28.95 -14.62 3.88
N ASN A 73 -29.84 -13.96 4.62
CA ASN A 73 -29.72 -12.52 4.88
C ASN A 73 -28.50 -12.19 5.75
N GLN A 74 -28.24 -12.99 6.78
CA GLN A 74 -27.07 -12.81 7.66
C GLN A 74 -25.75 -13.10 6.91
N LEU A 75 -25.76 -14.09 6.02
CA LEU A 75 -24.63 -14.37 5.13
C LEU A 75 -24.26 -13.14 4.28
N ASN A 76 -25.25 -12.54 3.62
CA ASN A 76 -25.03 -11.36 2.78
C ASN A 76 -24.44 -10.18 3.59
N ILE A 77 -24.90 -10.00 4.83
CA ILE A 77 -24.38 -8.96 5.72
C ILE A 77 -22.92 -9.25 6.10
N MET A 78 -22.58 -10.49 6.48
CA MET A 78 -21.19 -10.84 6.82
C MET A 78 -20.24 -10.65 5.64
N VAL A 79 -20.65 -11.08 4.43
CA VAL A 79 -19.85 -10.88 3.21
C VAL A 79 -19.64 -9.39 2.94
N LEU A 80 -20.70 -8.57 3.07
CA LEU A 80 -20.60 -7.12 2.89
C LEU A 80 -19.65 -6.48 3.91
N VAL A 81 -19.74 -6.85 5.18
CA VAL A 81 -18.87 -6.34 6.25
C VAL A 81 -17.40 -6.73 5.99
N GLY A 82 -17.15 -7.97 5.57
CA GLY A 82 -15.81 -8.40 5.18
C GLY A 82 -15.25 -7.58 4.02
N LEU A 83 -16.08 -7.27 3.02
CA LEU A 83 -15.68 -6.47 1.86
C LEU A 83 -15.37 -5.02 2.25
N VAL A 84 -16.15 -4.42 3.14
CA VAL A 84 -15.88 -3.09 3.71
C VAL A 84 -14.56 -3.10 4.50
N ALA A 85 -14.30 -4.11 5.31
CA ALA A 85 -13.04 -4.23 6.05
C ALA A 85 -11.82 -4.31 5.11
N LEU A 86 -11.96 -5.00 3.97
CA LEU A 86 -10.93 -5.09 2.94
C LEU A 86 -10.66 -3.72 2.28
N ILE A 87 -11.73 -2.97 1.96
CA ILE A 87 -11.60 -1.60 1.43
C ILE A 87 -10.85 -0.70 2.42
N ILE A 88 -11.20 -0.77 3.72
CA ILE A 88 -10.52 0.00 4.78
C ILE A 88 -9.03 -0.36 4.87
N GLY A 89 -8.66 -1.62 4.63
CA GLY A 89 -7.25 -2.06 4.62
C GLY A 89 -6.47 -1.66 3.36
N ILE A 90 -7.13 -1.63 2.19
CA ILE A 90 -6.50 -1.30 0.91
C ILE A 90 -6.19 0.20 0.77
N ILE A 91 -7.10 1.07 1.21
CA ILE A 91 -6.97 2.53 1.09
C ILE A 91 -5.64 3.08 1.68
N PRO A 92 -5.22 2.75 2.92
CA PRO A 92 -3.99 3.28 3.50
C PRO A 92 -2.76 2.83 2.72
N TYR A 93 -2.74 1.59 2.21
CA TYR A 93 -1.65 1.08 1.40
C TYR A 93 -1.52 1.84 0.06
N LEU A 94 -2.63 2.01 -0.67
CA LEU A 94 -2.63 2.79 -1.91
C LEU A 94 -2.21 4.24 -1.69
N LYS A 95 -2.73 4.89 -0.65
CA LYS A 95 -2.35 6.26 -0.29
C LYS A 95 -0.85 6.37 0.03
N PHE A 96 -0.29 5.36 0.71
CA PHE A 96 1.14 5.32 1.02
C PHE A 96 1.98 5.21 -0.25
N VAL A 97 1.70 4.24 -1.13
CA VAL A 97 2.46 4.03 -2.38
C VAL A 97 2.43 5.28 -3.27
N MET A 98 1.25 5.88 -3.47
CA MET A 98 1.14 7.10 -4.27
C MET A 98 1.87 8.30 -3.66
N LYS A 99 1.95 8.37 -2.32
CA LYS A 99 2.69 9.42 -1.62
C LYS A 99 4.19 9.17 -1.68
N GLU A 100 4.62 7.91 -1.60
CA GLU A 100 6.01 7.48 -1.70
C GLU A 100 6.58 7.88 -3.07
N GLU A 101 5.90 7.52 -4.17
CA GLU A 101 6.31 7.89 -5.53
C GLU A 101 6.50 9.40 -5.70
N LYS A 102 5.49 10.19 -5.28
CA LYS A 102 5.55 11.66 -5.36
C LYS A 102 6.64 12.27 -4.47
N SER A 103 6.89 11.67 -3.31
CA SER A 103 7.94 12.14 -2.40
C SER A 103 9.32 11.81 -2.94
N LEU A 104 9.49 10.67 -3.61
CA LEU A 104 10.74 10.28 -4.25
C LEU A 104 11.06 11.21 -5.43
N GLU A 105 10.07 11.48 -6.28
CA GLU A 105 10.22 12.37 -7.44
C GLU A 105 10.69 13.77 -7.03
N LYS A 106 10.01 14.39 -6.05
CA LYS A 106 10.43 15.70 -5.52
C LYS A 106 11.84 15.68 -4.93
N PHE A 107 12.22 14.58 -4.29
CA PHE A 107 13.53 14.46 -3.66
C PHE A 107 14.65 14.30 -4.69
N LEU A 108 14.39 13.58 -5.79
CA LEU A 108 15.32 13.46 -6.90
C LEU A 108 15.50 14.80 -7.63
N ASP A 109 14.42 15.56 -7.81
CA ASP A 109 14.48 16.91 -8.38
C ASP A 109 15.31 17.86 -7.50
N GLU A 110 15.11 17.84 -6.18
CA GLU A 110 15.90 18.63 -5.21
C GLU A 110 17.40 18.28 -5.22
N LEU A 111 17.76 17.04 -5.57
CA LEU A 111 19.15 16.58 -5.60
C LEU A 111 19.83 16.78 -6.97
N THR A 112 19.04 16.93 -8.03
CA THR A 112 19.54 17.06 -9.42
C THR A 112 19.60 18.52 -9.88
N SER A 113 18.78 19.40 -9.29
CA SER A 113 18.84 20.86 -9.45
C SER A 113 19.98 21.48 -8.63
#